data_AF-A0A919XAR5-F1
#
_entry.id   AF-A0A919XAR5-F1
#
_cell.length_a   1.000
_cell.length_b   1.000
_cell.length_c   1.000
_cell.angle_alpha   90.00
_cell.angle_beta   90.00
_cell.angle_gamma   90.00
#
_symmetry.space_group_name_H-M   'P 1'
#
loop_
_entity.id
_entity.type
_entity.pdbx_description
1 polymer ?
#
loop_
_entity_poly.entity_id
_entity_poly.type
_entity_poly.pdbx_seq_one_letter_code
_entity_poly.pdbx_strand_id
1 'polypeptide(L)'
;MKKPDENSLSDESLDAETTRLARLIHTYTPFDGTFSQCIPGLNVSRYSKVNIDYVRTFNSPSLLFVAQGVKVATVGQEIYQFGRSHMLMFPVALPIAAKTTQASPFEPFLSVKLNLDPQRIAELALKVYPQGLPAIGERRAAYVISARLGMIKALSRLLECLSNPVEARKKTSILNMETDVFFLVSN
;
A
#
# COMPACT_ATOMS: atom_id res chain seq x y z
N MET A 1 -13.07 -35.96 -12.00
CA MET A 1 -12.26 -34.73 -11.94
C MET A 1 -12.99 -33.72 -11.08
N LYS A 2 -12.53 -33.46 -9.85
CA LYS A 2 -13.07 -32.39 -9.00
C LYS A 2 -12.75 -31.05 -9.68
N LYS A 3 -13.73 -30.19 -9.90
CA LYS A 3 -13.47 -28.80 -10.28
C LYS A 3 -12.57 -28.18 -9.19
N PRO A 4 -11.51 -27.44 -9.56
CA PRO A 4 -10.72 -26.71 -8.57
C PRO A 4 -11.63 -25.74 -7.81
N ASP A 5 -11.37 -25.63 -6.51
CA ASP A 5 -12.10 -24.74 -5.59
C ASP A 5 -11.85 -23.29 -6.01
N GLU A 6 -12.90 -22.49 -6.24
CA GLU A 6 -12.76 -21.13 -6.79
C GLU A 6 -11.87 -20.22 -5.91
N ASN A 7 -11.80 -20.52 -4.61
CA ASN A 7 -10.93 -19.84 -3.65
C ASN A 7 -9.43 -20.17 -3.84
N SER A 8 -9.10 -21.36 -4.36
CA SER A 8 -7.71 -21.75 -4.60
C SER A 8 -7.10 -21.01 -5.80
N LEU A 9 -7.91 -20.75 -6.83
CA LEU A 9 -7.49 -20.03 -8.04
C LEU A 9 -7.34 -18.52 -7.79
N SER A 10 -8.16 -17.94 -6.91
CA SER A 10 -8.05 -16.53 -6.52
C SER A 10 -6.81 -16.29 -5.65
N ASP A 11 -6.49 -17.18 -4.72
CA ASP A 11 -5.30 -17.11 -3.87
C ASP A 11 -4.01 -17.26 -4.70
N GLU A 12 -3.96 -18.21 -5.63
CA GLU A 12 -2.82 -18.39 -6.55
C GLU A 12 -2.61 -17.14 -7.43
N SER A 13 -3.69 -16.56 -7.94
CA SER A 13 -3.64 -15.32 -8.72
C SER A 13 -3.13 -14.13 -7.90
N LEU A 14 -3.51 -14.06 -6.62
CA LEU A 14 -3.08 -13.00 -5.70
C LEU A 14 -1.61 -13.12 -5.35
N ASP A 15 -1.12 -14.33 -5.07
CA ASP A 15 0.30 -14.56 -4.79
C ASP A 15 1.18 -14.25 -6.01
N ALA A 16 0.75 -14.68 -7.21
CA ALA A 16 1.44 -14.39 -8.46
C ALA A 16 1.55 -12.88 -8.72
N GLU A 17 0.46 -12.13 -8.55
CA GLU A 17 0.48 -10.66 -8.72
C GLU A 17 1.28 -9.96 -7.61
N THR A 18 1.24 -10.46 -6.38
CA THR A 18 2.06 -9.93 -5.28
C THR A 18 3.55 -10.12 -5.56
N THR A 19 3.93 -11.29 -6.07
CA THR A 19 5.30 -11.59 -6.49
C THR A 19 5.73 -10.71 -7.65
N ARG A 20 4.86 -10.49 -8.64
CA ARG A 20 5.12 -9.55 -9.74
C ARG A 20 5.32 -8.12 -9.21
N LEU A 21 4.47 -7.65 -8.30
CA LEU A 21 4.58 -6.34 -7.70
C LEU A 21 5.89 -6.19 -6.91
N ALA A 22 6.30 -7.23 -6.15
CA ALA A 22 7.59 -7.24 -5.45
C ALA A 22 8.77 -7.03 -6.39
N ARG A 23 8.77 -7.69 -7.57
CA ARG A 23 9.80 -7.50 -8.61
C ARG A 23 9.82 -6.06 -9.14
N LEU A 24 8.65 -5.47 -9.39
CA LEU A 24 8.54 -4.08 -9.83
C LEU A 24 9.10 -3.11 -8.78
N ILE A 25 8.73 -3.29 -7.51
CA ILE A 25 9.28 -2.49 -6.39
C ILE A 25 10.80 -2.58 -6.40
N HIS A 26 11.35 -3.80 -6.51
CA HIS A 26 12.77 -4.04 -6.48
C HIS A 26 13.52 -3.26 -7.58
N THR A 27 12.95 -3.16 -8.80
CA THR A 27 13.52 -2.36 -9.90
C THR A 27 13.70 -0.89 -9.53
N TYR A 28 12.84 -0.34 -8.67
CA TYR A 28 12.87 1.06 -8.24
C TYR A 28 13.55 1.26 -6.87
N THR A 29 14.18 0.22 -6.31
CA THR A 29 14.88 0.26 -5.02
C THR A 29 16.30 -0.33 -5.15
N PRO A 30 17.28 0.44 -5.64
CA PRO A 30 18.64 -0.06 -5.91
C PRO A 30 19.40 -0.47 -4.62
N PHE A 31 19.04 0.10 -3.47
CA PHE A 31 19.59 -0.21 -2.17
C PHE A 31 18.53 -0.03 -1.08
N ASP A 32 18.87 -0.33 0.18
CA ASP A 32 17.95 -0.16 1.31
C ASP A 32 17.60 1.32 1.54
N GLY A 33 16.29 1.60 1.62
CA GLY A 33 15.77 2.95 1.80
C GLY A 33 14.35 3.11 1.29
N THR A 34 13.89 4.36 1.28
CA THR A 34 12.60 4.78 0.72
C THR A 34 12.86 5.75 -0.43
N PHE A 35 12.25 5.49 -1.58
CA PHE A 35 12.49 6.20 -2.83
C PHE A 35 11.19 6.81 -3.35
N SER A 36 11.14 8.14 -3.38
CA SER A 36 10.04 8.87 -4.03
C SER A 36 10.10 8.70 -5.53
N GLN A 37 8.94 8.50 -6.14
CA GLN A 37 8.81 8.29 -7.58
C GLN A 37 8.37 9.58 -8.27
N CYS A 38 8.35 9.59 -9.62
CA CYS A 38 7.94 10.77 -10.39
C CYS A 38 6.45 11.14 -10.22
N ILE A 39 5.66 10.23 -9.64
CA ILE A 39 4.28 10.45 -9.23
C ILE A 39 4.28 11.02 -7.81
N PRO A 40 3.76 12.23 -7.58
CA PRO A 40 3.73 12.84 -6.26
C PRO A 40 3.06 11.95 -5.20
N GLY A 41 3.71 11.80 -4.05
CA GLY A 41 3.22 10.98 -2.95
C GLY A 41 3.45 9.47 -3.09
N LEU A 42 3.84 8.98 -4.28
CA LEU A 42 4.19 7.59 -4.50
C LEU A 42 5.64 7.34 -4.05
N ASN A 43 5.80 6.39 -3.14
CA ASN A 43 7.08 5.94 -2.64
C ASN A 43 7.16 4.42 -2.71
N VAL A 44 8.34 3.91 -3.01
CA VAL A 44 8.67 2.49 -2.86
C VAL A 44 9.72 2.34 -1.78
N SER A 45 9.79 1.20 -1.10
CA SER A 45 10.79 0.99 -0.06
C SER A 45 11.31 -0.43 -0.05
N ARG A 46 12.60 -0.53 0.27
CA ARG A 46 13.33 -1.77 0.47
C ARG A 46 14.09 -1.71 1.79
N TYR A 47 14.00 -2.75 2.60
CA TYR A 47 14.84 -2.93 3.78
C TYR A 47 15.24 -4.41 3.88
N SER A 48 16.53 -4.71 3.77
CA SER A 48 17.09 -6.07 3.80
C SER A 48 17.48 -6.55 5.21
N LYS A 49 17.13 -5.79 6.25
CA LYS A 49 17.46 -6.11 7.66
C LYS A 49 16.29 -5.83 8.59
N VAL A 50 16.22 -6.61 9.66
CA VAL A 50 15.36 -6.30 10.82
C VAL A 50 15.93 -5.12 11.59
N ASN A 51 15.07 -4.26 12.14
CA ASN A 51 15.54 -3.18 13.00
C ASN A 51 15.81 -3.73 14.41
N ILE A 52 16.86 -3.24 15.08
CA ILE A 52 17.09 -3.52 16.51
C ILE A 52 16.02 -2.76 17.31
N ASP A 53 15.92 -1.45 17.09
CA ASP A 53 14.97 -0.56 17.75
C ASP A 53 13.82 -0.13 16.84
N TYR A 54 12.80 0.48 17.45
CA TYR A 54 11.75 1.15 16.72
C TYR A 54 12.25 2.46 16.11
N VAL A 55 11.97 2.66 14.82
CA VAL A 55 12.14 3.95 14.15
C VAL A 55 10.91 4.81 14.45
N ARG A 56 11.12 5.96 15.09
CA ARG A 56 10.05 6.92 15.43
C ARG A 56 9.97 8.00 14.37
N THR A 57 8.79 8.24 13.83
CA THR A 57 8.59 9.25 12.78
C THR A 57 7.17 9.79 12.79
N PHE A 58 6.94 10.88 12.07
CA PHE A 58 5.61 11.41 11.82
C PHE A 58 5.12 10.89 10.47
N ASN A 59 3.98 10.21 10.46
CA ASN A 59 3.40 9.64 9.25
C ASN A 59 2.24 10.52 8.76
N SER A 60 2.35 11.04 7.55
CA SER A 60 1.23 11.70 6.84
C SER A 60 0.13 10.69 6.48
N PRO A 61 -1.11 11.15 6.19
CA PRO A 61 -2.15 10.28 5.67
C PRO A 61 -1.65 9.48 4.47
N SER A 62 -1.84 8.17 4.51
CA SER A 62 -1.21 7.30 3.52
C SER A 62 -1.84 5.93 3.47
N LEU A 63 -1.70 5.30 2.30
CA LEU A 63 -1.96 3.89 2.08
C LEU A 63 -0.64 3.19 1.77
N LEU A 64 -0.36 2.08 2.45
CA LEU A 64 0.85 1.28 2.27
C LEU A 64 0.46 -0.16 1.95
N PHE A 65 1.06 -0.75 0.92
CA PHE A 65 0.95 -2.16 0.60
C PHE A 65 2.30 -2.85 0.82
N VAL A 66 2.29 -4.03 1.44
CA VAL A 66 3.49 -4.84 1.66
C VAL A 66 3.51 -6.02 0.69
N ALA A 67 4.50 -6.02 -0.21
CA ALA A 67 4.70 -7.10 -1.16
C ALA A 67 5.58 -8.24 -0.59
N GLN A 68 6.43 -7.92 0.39
CA GLN A 68 7.34 -8.88 1.02
C GLN A 68 7.78 -8.40 2.41
N GLY A 69 8.06 -9.34 3.31
CA GLY A 69 8.49 -9.08 4.68
C GLY A 69 7.35 -8.71 5.63
N VAL A 70 7.71 -8.35 6.87
CA VAL A 70 6.77 -7.99 7.93
C VAL A 70 7.27 -6.77 8.70
N LYS A 71 6.33 -5.89 9.04
CA LYS A 71 6.52 -4.76 9.94
C LYS A 71 5.54 -4.80 11.10
N VAL A 72 5.98 -4.18 12.19
CA VAL A 72 5.14 -3.80 13.32
C VAL A 72 5.15 -2.28 13.40
N ALA A 73 3.98 -1.66 13.52
CA ALA A 73 3.82 -0.24 13.81
C ALA A 73 3.05 -0.07 15.11
N THR A 74 3.42 0.94 15.89
CA THR A 74 2.77 1.33 17.13
C THR A 74 2.27 2.76 17.01
N VAL A 75 1.02 2.94 17.41
CA VAL A 75 0.34 4.24 17.49
C VAL A 75 -0.22 4.41 18.89
N GLY A 76 0.35 5.31 19.69
CA GLY A 76 0.01 5.40 21.09
C GLY A 76 0.26 4.07 21.79
N GLN A 77 -0.81 3.40 22.24
CA GLN A 77 -0.76 2.08 22.89
C GLN A 77 -1.13 0.92 21.95
N GLU A 78 -1.57 1.21 20.74
CA GLU A 78 -2.03 0.20 19.79
C GLU A 78 -0.87 -0.33 18.93
N ILE A 79 -0.84 -1.64 18.71
CA ILE A 79 0.19 -2.33 17.94
C ILE A 79 -0.46 -2.99 16.72
N TYR A 80 0.10 -2.70 15.55
CA TYR A 80 -0.34 -3.17 14.25
C TYR A 80 0.77 -3.98 13.61
N GLN A 81 0.57 -5.30 13.48
CA GLN A 81 1.46 -6.16 12.69
C GLN A 81 0.87 -6.37 11.30
N PHE A 82 1.70 -6.21 10.27
CA PHE A 82 1.29 -6.34 8.89
C PHE A 82 2.47 -6.80 8.03
N GLY A 83 2.17 -7.59 7.01
CA GLY A 83 3.17 -8.24 6.17
C GLY A 83 2.66 -8.47 4.76
N ARG A 84 3.29 -9.38 4.02
CA ARG A 84 2.90 -9.74 2.65
C ARG A 84 1.38 -9.78 2.45
N SER A 85 0.92 -9.13 1.39
CA SER A 85 -0.49 -9.02 0.99
C SER A 85 -1.40 -8.24 1.94
N HIS A 86 -0.85 -7.55 2.95
CA HIS A 86 -1.61 -6.58 3.74
C HIS A 86 -1.49 -5.17 3.16
N MET A 87 -2.55 -4.39 3.34
CA MET A 87 -2.55 -2.95 3.22
C MET A 87 -2.74 -2.31 4.59
N LEU A 88 -2.00 -1.23 4.82
CA LEU A 88 -2.08 -0.40 6.01
C LEU A 88 -2.51 1.00 5.60
N MET A 89 -3.60 1.49 6.19
CA MET A 89 -4.08 2.84 6.00
C MET A 89 -3.89 3.66 7.27
N PHE A 90 -3.33 4.85 7.11
CA PHE A 90 -3.33 5.91 8.13
C PHE A 90 -4.21 7.05 7.61
N PRO A 91 -5.39 7.31 8.19
CA PRO A 91 -6.33 8.30 7.68
C PRO A 91 -5.95 9.75 8.03
N VAL A 92 -5.14 9.93 9.07
CA VAL A 92 -4.70 11.25 9.58
C VAL A 92 -3.19 11.30 9.68
N ALA A 93 -2.64 12.47 9.99
CA ALA A 93 -1.23 12.62 10.28
C ALA A 93 -0.98 12.33 11.77
N LEU A 94 -0.01 11.48 12.09
CA LEU A 94 0.23 11.03 13.47
C LEU A 94 1.68 10.58 13.71
N PRO A 95 2.18 10.69 14.96
CA PRO A 95 3.43 10.06 15.34
C PRO A 95 3.28 8.54 15.40
N ILE A 96 4.22 7.82 14.81
CA ILE A 96 4.28 6.35 14.84
C ILE A 96 5.66 5.88 15.27
N ALA A 97 5.72 4.67 15.82
CA ALA A 97 6.96 3.92 15.98
C ALA A 97 6.86 2.66 15.11
N ALA A 98 7.81 2.39 14.21
CA ALA A 98 7.75 1.22 13.34
C ALA A 98 9.05 0.42 13.35
N LYS A 99 8.95 -0.89 13.17
CA LYS A 99 10.07 -1.82 13.11
C LYS A 99 9.82 -2.89 12.06
N THR A 100 10.79 -3.12 11.18
CA THR A 100 10.86 -4.30 10.31
C THR A 100 11.23 -5.51 11.16
N THR A 101 10.37 -6.52 11.19
CA THR A 101 10.51 -7.73 12.02
C THR A 101 10.86 -8.97 11.20
N GLN A 102 10.55 -9.00 9.90
CA GLN A 102 10.98 -10.04 8.98
C GLN A 102 11.52 -9.41 7.70
N ALA A 103 12.83 -9.52 7.51
CA ALA A 103 13.55 -9.13 6.31
C ALA A 103 14.95 -9.75 6.30
N SER A 104 15.44 -10.09 5.11
CA SER A 104 16.81 -10.53 4.88
C SER A 104 17.36 -9.96 3.56
N PRO A 105 18.66 -10.15 3.25
CA PRO A 105 19.21 -9.78 1.94
C PRO A 105 18.53 -10.51 0.77
N PHE A 106 18.09 -11.75 0.97
CA PHE A 106 17.43 -12.57 -0.06
C PHE A 106 15.92 -12.34 -0.10
N GLU A 107 15.32 -12.03 1.06
CA GLU A 107 13.90 -11.74 1.21
C GLU A 107 13.72 -10.39 1.92
N PRO A 108 14.03 -9.25 1.25
CA PRO A 108 13.86 -7.93 1.85
C PRO A 108 12.40 -7.62 2.16
N PHE A 109 12.19 -6.71 3.11
CA PHE A 109 10.91 -6.01 3.21
C PHE A 109 10.74 -5.12 1.97
N LEU A 110 9.62 -5.26 1.27
CA LEU A 110 9.29 -4.50 0.07
C LEU A 110 7.88 -3.92 0.19
N SER A 111 7.74 -2.61 -0.03
CA SER A 111 6.44 -1.94 0.04
C SER A 111 6.27 -0.83 -0.97
N VAL A 112 5.01 -0.58 -1.35
CA VAL A 112 4.58 0.67 -2.01
C VAL A 112 3.80 1.48 -1.01
N LYS A 113 4.04 2.79 -0.96
CA LYS A 113 3.28 3.74 -0.14
C LYS A 113 2.79 4.89 -1.01
N LEU A 114 1.52 5.21 -0.90
CA LEU A 114 0.90 6.38 -1.50
C LEU A 114 0.48 7.34 -0.38
N ASN A 115 1.11 8.50 -0.31
CA ASN A 115 0.63 9.57 0.56
C ASN A 115 -0.68 10.13 -0.01
N LEU A 116 -1.67 10.28 0.85
CA LEU A 116 -2.99 10.76 0.50
C LEU A 116 -3.06 12.26 0.78
N ASP A 117 -3.50 13.01 -0.22
CA ASP A 117 -3.85 14.41 -0.06
C ASP A 117 -5.33 14.49 0.37
N PRO A 118 -5.63 15.01 1.58
CA PRO A 118 -7.00 15.12 2.06
C PRO A 118 -7.92 15.90 1.12
N GLN A 119 -7.40 16.90 0.40
CA GLN A 119 -8.20 17.67 -0.55
C GLN A 119 -8.62 16.83 -1.75
N ARG A 120 -7.66 16.11 -2.37
CA ARG A 120 -7.97 15.21 -3.49
C ARG A 120 -8.91 14.09 -3.08
N ILE A 121 -8.72 13.53 -1.88
CA ILE A 121 -9.62 12.51 -1.34
C ILE A 121 -11.03 13.05 -1.16
N ALA A 122 -11.19 14.29 -0.67
CA ALA A 122 -12.50 14.92 -0.54
C ALA A 122 -13.16 15.18 -1.91
N GLU A 123 -12.42 15.70 -2.89
CA GLU A 123 -12.91 15.93 -4.26
C GLU A 123 -13.37 14.64 -4.93
N LEU A 124 -12.59 13.57 -4.76
CA LEU A 124 -12.95 12.25 -5.24
C LEU A 124 -14.21 11.74 -4.53
N ALA A 125 -14.28 11.86 -3.21
CA ALA A 125 -15.38 11.29 -2.44
C ALA A 125 -16.73 11.82 -2.92
N LEU A 126 -16.79 13.09 -3.33
CA LEU A 126 -17.97 13.72 -3.95
C LEU A 126 -18.35 13.08 -5.30
N LYS A 127 -17.37 12.62 -6.09
CA LYS A 127 -17.62 11.92 -7.37
C LYS A 127 -18.09 10.49 -7.17
N VAL A 128 -17.52 9.79 -6.18
CA VAL A 128 -17.83 8.37 -5.89
C VAL A 128 -19.14 8.21 -5.15
N TYR A 129 -19.43 9.14 -4.22
CA TYR A 129 -20.64 9.16 -3.41
C TYR A 129 -21.49 10.38 -3.73
N PRO A 130 -22.07 10.47 -4.95
CA PRO A 130 -22.88 11.61 -5.35
C PRO A 130 -24.14 11.78 -4.48
N GLN A 131 -24.55 10.72 -3.78
CA GLN A 131 -25.70 10.69 -2.87
C GLN A 131 -25.31 10.85 -1.39
N GLY A 132 -24.08 11.24 -1.10
CA GLY A 132 -23.57 11.41 0.26
C GLY A 132 -22.75 10.22 0.76
N LEU A 133 -21.87 10.50 1.73
CA LEU A 133 -20.95 9.52 2.29
C LEU A 133 -21.70 8.43 3.08
N PRO A 134 -21.20 7.18 3.06
CA PRO A 134 -21.71 6.14 3.93
C PRO A 134 -21.51 6.51 5.41
N ALA A 135 -22.34 5.94 6.28
CA ALA A 135 -22.18 6.11 7.72
C ALA A 135 -20.80 5.57 8.16
N ILE A 136 -20.06 6.37 8.91
CA ILE A 136 -18.75 5.99 9.42
C ILE A 136 -18.95 5.13 10.67
N GLY A 137 -18.32 3.95 10.70
CA GLY A 137 -18.24 3.09 11.88
C GLY A 137 -17.17 3.57 12.88
N GLU A 138 -16.48 2.63 13.51
CA GLU A 138 -15.44 2.92 14.49
C GLU A 138 -14.23 3.60 13.84
N ARG A 139 -13.80 4.73 14.41
CA ARG A 139 -12.63 5.48 13.97
C ARG A 139 -11.38 4.94 14.65
N ARG A 140 -10.41 4.49 13.86
CA ARG A 140 -9.12 3.99 14.34
C ARG A 140 -7.98 4.83 13.79
N ALA A 141 -6.87 4.84 14.51
CA ALA A 141 -5.68 5.56 14.08
C ALA A 141 -4.98 4.88 12.89
N ALA A 142 -5.17 3.58 12.72
CA ALA A 142 -4.75 2.84 11.55
C ALA A 142 -5.68 1.64 11.26
N TYR A 143 -5.68 1.20 10.01
CA TYR A 143 -6.44 0.02 9.56
C TYR A 143 -5.50 -0.93 8.82
N VAL A 144 -5.46 -2.20 9.25
CA VAL A 144 -4.79 -3.28 8.52
C VAL A 144 -5.86 -4.10 7.83
N ILE A 145 -5.77 -4.22 6.50
CA ILE A 145 -6.72 -4.97 5.69
C ILE A 145 -5.99 -5.94 4.75
N SER A 146 -6.62 -7.07 4.46
CA SER A 146 -6.12 -7.99 3.43
C SER A 146 -6.31 -7.36 2.05
N ALA A 147 -5.26 -7.37 1.25
CA ALA A 147 -5.33 -6.86 -0.11
C ALA A 147 -6.19 -7.77 -0.99
N ARG A 148 -6.92 -7.17 -1.92
CA ARG A 148 -7.67 -7.83 -2.99
C ARG A 148 -6.85 -7.74 -4.27
N LEU A 149 -7.01 -8.74 -5.14
CA LEU A 149 -6.30 -8.87 -6.40
C LEU A 149 -6.34 -7.59 -7.27
N GLY A 150 -7.52 -6.95 -7.36
CA GLY A 150 -7.70 -5.73 -8.16
C GLY A 150 -6.78 -4.58 -7.76
N MET A 151 -6.50 -4.45 -6.46
CA MET A 151 -5.63 -3.41 -5.93
C MET A 151 -4.17 -3.64 -6.22
N ILE A 152 -3.73 -4.89 -6.06
CA ILE A 152 -2.36 -5.29 -6.36
C ILE A 152 -2.11 -5.05 -7.85
N LYS A 153 -3.07 -5.43 -8.72
CA LYS A 153 -3.03 -5.12 -10.15
C LYS A 153 -2.97 -3.61 -10.43
N ALA A 154 -3.72 -2.78 -9.69
CA ALA A 154 -3.67 -1.34 -9.84
C ALA A 154 -2.29 -0.75 -9.47
N LEU A 155 -1.69 -1.20 -8.37
CA LEU A 155 -0.34 -0.82 -7.95
C LEU A 155 0.72 -1.28 -8.96
N SER A 156 0.61 -2.51 -9.48
CA SER A 156 1.51 -3.02 -10.52
C SER A 156 1.45 -2.17 -11.78
N ARG A 157 0.25 -1.86 -12.29
CA ARG A 157 0.08 -0.96 -13.44
C ARG A 157 0.67 0.42 -13.19
N LEU A 158 0.52 0.95 -11.97
CA LEU A 158 1.09 2.25 -11.62
C LEU A 158 2.62 2.23 -11.71
N LEU A 159 3.28 1.23 -11.11
CA LEU A 159 4.74 1.11 -11.14
C LEU A 159 5.27 0.83 -12.56
N GLU A 160 4.54 0.10 -13.38
CA GLU A 160 4.91 -0.13 -14.78
C GLU A 160 4.91 1.17 -15.59
N CYS A 161 3.96 2.07 -15.32
CA CYS A 161 3.89 3.36 -16.00
C CYS A 161 5.09 4.26 -15.69
N LEU A 162 5.81 4.04 -14.58
CA LEU A 162 7.00 4.83 -14.23
C LEU A 162 8.15 4.65 -15.24
N SER A 163 8.17 3.54 -16.00
CA SER A 163 9.15 3.30 -17.07
C SER A 163 9.05 4.32 -18.23
N ASN A 164 7.91 5.00 -18.37
CA ASN A 164 7.70 6.10 -19.32
C ASN A 164 7.28 7.38 -18.55
N PRO A 165 8.21 8.29 -18.25
CA PRO A 165 7.94 9.46 -17.40
C PRO A 165 6.90 10.45 -17.94
N VAL A 166 6.62 10.41 -19.25
CA VAL A 166 5.60 11.25 -19.91
C VAL A 166 4.21 10.64 -19.75
N GLU A 167 4.10 9.32 -19.85
CA GLU A 167 2.87 8.55 -19.56
C GLU A 167 2.53 8.56 -18.07
N ALA A 168 3.53 8.40 -17.19
CA ALA A 168 3.35 8.39 -15.74
C ALA A 168 2.66 9.66 -15.21
N ARG A 169 3.07 10.84 -15.72
CA ARG A 169 2.50 12.14 -15.34
C ARG A 169 1.13 12.43 -15.95
N LYS A 170 0.78 11.79 -17.07
CA LYS A 170 -0.56 11.89 -17.68
C LYS A 170 -1.55 10.94 -17.03
N LYS A 171 -1.09 9.79 -16.55
CA LYS A 171 -1.93 8.79 -15.85
C LYS A 171 -2.23 9.15 -14.40
N THR A 172 -1.52 10.09 -13.78
CA THR A 172 -1.88 10.63 -12.46
C THR A 172 -3.24 11.32 -12.41
N SER A 173 -3.78 11.79 -13.54
CA SER A 173 -5.14 12.35 -13.62
C SER A 173 -6.21 11.34 -14.04
N ILE A 174 -5.83 10.10 -14.39
CA ILE A 174 -6.72 9.11 -15.05
C ILE A 174 -6.69 7.73 -14.38
N LEU A 175 -5.70 7.41 -13.53
CA LEU A 175 -5.79 6.18 -12.75
C LEU A 175 -6.96 6.33 -11.77
N ASN A 176 -7.97 5.49 -11.96
CA ASN A 176 -9.03 5.12 -11.02
C ASN A 176 -8.50 4.58 -9.66
N MET A 177 -7.24 4.89 -9.29
CA MET A 177 -6.68 4.68 -7.97
C MET A 177 -7.50 5.40 -6.91
N GLU A 178 -8.02 6.57 -7.25
CA GLU A 178 -8.88 7.32 -6.38
C GLU A 178 -10.12 6.47 -6.00
N THR A 179 -10.88 5.98 -6.97
CA THR A 179 -12.06 5.11 -6.73
C THR A 179 -11.69 3.85 -5.95
N ASP A 180 -10.62 3.14 -6.32
CA ASP A 180 -10.22 1.88 -5.68
C ASP A 180 -9.68 2.10 -4.24
N VAL A 181 -8.96 3.20 -3.98
CA VAL A 181 -8.44 3.54 -2.64
C VAL A 181 -9.54 4.02 -1.69
N PHE A 182 -10.63 4.58 -2.20
CA PHE A 182 -11.76 4.96 -1.35
C PHE A 182 -12.72 3.79 -1.10
N PHE A 183 -12.91 2.90 -2.09
CA PHE A 183 -13.61 1.61 -1.88
C PHE A 183 -12.94 0.74 -0.81
N LEU A 184 -11.64 0.96 -0.54
CA LEU A 184 -10.90 0.28 0.53
C LEU A 184 -11.25 0.68 1.95
N VAL A 185 -11.80 1.88 2.13
CA VAL A 185 -12.11 2.44 3.46
C VAL A 185 -13.60 2.26 3.80
N SER A 186 -14.40 1.83 2.82
CA SER A 186 -15.87 1.85 2.89
C SER A 186 -16.51 0.46 2.85
N ASN A 187 -15.75 -0.63 3.05
CA ASN A 187 -16.26 -2.00 3.26
C ASN A 187 -15.39 -2.78 4.24
#